data_AF-A0A235BRF1-F1
#
_entry.id   AF-A0A235BRF1-F1
#
_cell.length_a   1.000
_cell.length_b   1.000
_cell.length_c   1.000
_cell.angle_alpha   90.00
_cell.angle_beta   90.00
_cell.angle_gamma   90.00
#
_symmetry.space_group_name_H-M   'P 1'
#
loop_
_entity.id
_entity.type
_entity.pdbx_description
1 polymer ?
#
loop_
_entity_poly.entity_id
_entity_poly.type
_entity_poly.pdbx_seq_one_letter_code
_entity_poly.pdbx_strand_id
1 'polypeptide(L)' 'MKKLLKIVGFAILLWLIPFVVSCFFYSRTGEPLFDIFLIKTIMIVLSSVLGAVLLVIYFKGITRNYPIEGITV' A
#
# COMPACT_ATOMS: atom_id res chain seq x y z
N MET A 1 -0.84 21.84 1.66
CA MET A 1 0.07 21.23 0.65
C MET A 1 0.87 20.03 1.16
N LYS A 2 1.63 20.11 2.26
CA LYS A 2 2.43 18.96 2.76
C LYS A 2 1.61 17.69 3.08
N LYS A 3 0.37 17.84 3.56
CA LYS A 3 -0.54 16.71 3.88
C LYS A 3 -1.03 15.96 2.63
N LEU A 4 -1.58 16.68 1.66
CA LEU A 4 -2.04 16.10 0.39
C LEU A 4 -0.90 15.37 -0.32
N LEU A 5 0.31 15.95 -0.32
CA LEU A 5 1.49 15.29 -0.88
C LEU A 5 1.83 13.98 -0.16
N LYS A 6 1.68 13.93 1.18
CA LYS A 6 1.88 12.70 1.97
C LYS A 6 0.82 11.64 1.64
N ILE A 7 -0.45 12.02 1.55
CA ILE A 7 -1.55 11.10 1.20
C ILE A 7 -1.35 10.54 -0.21
N VAL A 8 -1.10 11.41 -1.19
CA VAL A 8 -0.85 11.01 -2.58
C VAL A 8 0.39 10.12 -2.66
N GLY A 9 1.48 10.48 -1.96
CA GLY A 9 2.67 9.64 -1.88
C GLY A 9 2.38 8.26 -1.28
N PHE A 10 1.55 8.17 -0.25
CA PHE A 10 1.18 6.89 0.37
C PHE A 10 0.26 6.07 -0.54
N ALA A 11 -0.67 6.69 -1.24
CA ALA A 11 -1.50 6.02 -2.24
C ALA A 11 -0.66 5.47 -3.40
N ILE A 12 0.31 6.26 -3.89
CA ILE A 12 1.26 5.82 -4.92
C ILE A 12 2.08 4.64 -4.40
N LEU A 13 2.62 4.69 -3.18
CA LEU A 13 3.38 3.59 -2.60
C LEU A 13 2.53 2.32 -2.43
N LEU A 14 1.30 2.47 -1.94
CA LEU A 14 0.37 1.36 -1.72
C LEU A 14 0.03 0.64 -3.03
N TRP A 15 0.02 1.35 -4.17
CA TRP A 15 -0.21 0.76 -5.49
C TRP A 15 1.08 0.27 -6.16
N LEU A 16 2.14 1.08 -6.11
CA LEU A 16 3.39 0.83 -6.82
C LEU A 16 4.14 -0.39 -6.27
N ILE A 17 4.13 -0.60 -4.95
CA ILE A 17 4.84 -1.72 -4.34
C ILE A 17 4.22 -3.06 -4.78
N PRO A 18 2.90 -3.31 -4.63
CA PRO A 18 2.28 -4.52 -5.17
C PRO A 18 2.48 -4.68 -6.67
N PHE A 19 2.41 -3.59 -7.44
CA PHE A 19 2.66 -3.63 -8.88
C PHE A 19 4.09 -4.11 -9.21
N VAL A 20 5.12 -3.50 -8.63
CA VAL A 20 6.52 -3.88 -8.85
C VAL A 20 6.78 -5.31 -8.38
N VAL A 21 6.23 -5.69 -7.23
CA VAL A 21 6.36 -7.05 -6.71
C VAL A 21 5.64 -8.05 -7.63
N SER A 22 4.50 -7.69 -8.22
CA SER A 22 3.79 -8.55 -9.17
C SER A 22 4.66 -8.93 -10.37
N CYS A 23 5.52 -8.03 -10.86
CA CYS A 23 6.40 -8.30 -12.01
C CYS A 23 7.32 -9.50 -11.82
N PHE A 24 7.69 -9.84 -10.57
CA PHE A 24 8.54 -11.01 -10.28
C PHE A 24 7.79 -12.35 -10.35
N PHE A 25 6.45 -12.33 -10.42
CA PHE A 25 5.62 -13.53 -10.53
C PHE A 25 5.23 -13.86 -11.98
N TYR A 26 5.67 -13.08 -12.97
CA TYR A 26 5.38 -13.30 -14.38
C TYR A 26 6.67 -13.50 -15.17
N SER A 27 6.58 -14.36 -16.19
CA SER A 27 7.64 -14.56 -17.17
C SER A 27 7.75 -13.36 -18.12
N ARG A 28 8.82 -13.31 -18.91
CA ARG A 28 9.00 -12.27 -19.95
C ARG A 28 7.93 -12.30 -21.04
N THR A 29 7.25 -13.43 -21.23
CA THR A 29 6.14 -13.59 -22.18
C THR A 29 4.79 -13.20 -21.56
N GLY A 30 4.76 -12.83 -20.27
CA GLY A 30 3.54 -12.44 -19.55
C GLY A 30 2.76 -13.61 -18.95
N GLU A 31 3.30 -14.83 -19.00
CA GLU A 31 2.68 -15.99 -18.36
C GLU A 31 2.99 -16.02 -16.86
N PRO A 32 2.01 -16.34 -15.99
CA PRO A 32 2.25 -16.55 -14.56
C PRO A 32 3.28 -17.66 -14.32
N LEU A 33 4.29 -17.39 -13.48
CA LEU A 33 5.27 -18.39 -13.07
C LEU A 33 4.71 -19.37 -12.02
N PHE A 34 3.60 -19.00 -11.38
CA PHE A 34 2.93 -19.75 -10.33
C PHE A 34 1.42 -19.75 -10.57
N ASP A 35 0.70 -20.56 -9.78
CA ASP A 35 -0.77 -20.54 -9.77
C ASP A 35 -1.28 -19.11 -9.54
N ILE A 36 -2.21 -18.67 -10.39
CA ILE A 36 -2.80 -17.35 -10.34
C ILE A 36 -3.50 -17.06 -8.99
N PHE A 37 -4.06 -18.07 -8.34
CA PHE A 37 -4.64 -17.96 -7.00
C PHE A 37 -3.57 -17.69 -5.95
N LEU A 38 -2.41 -18.35 -6.05
CA LEU A 38 -1.28 -18.10 -5.14
C LEU A 38 -0.78 -16.66 -5.29
N ILE A 39 -0.58 -16.20 -6.53
CA ILE A 39 -0.16 -14.82 -6.82
C ILE A 39 -1.14 -13.82 -6.21
N LYS A 40 -2.46 -14.02 -6.43
CA LYS A 40 -3.50 -13.15 -5.86
C LYS A 40 -3.46 -13.12 -4.34
N THR A 41 -3.33 -14.27 -3.68
CA THR A 41 -3.27 -14.34 -2.21
C THR A 41 -2.04 -13.60 -1.67
N ILE A 42 -0.87 -13.78 -2.28
CA ILE A 42 0.34 -13.04 -1.90
C ILE A 42 0.13 -11.54 -2.08
N MET A 43 -0.48 -11.12 -3.20
CA MET A 43 -0.76 -9.69 -3.46
C MET A 43 -1.72 -9.09 -2.44
N ILE A 44 -2.76 -9.83 -2.03
CA ILE A 44 -3.70 -9.39 -1.00
C ILE A 44 -2.96 -9.22 0.33
N VAL A 45 -2.23 -10.23 0.78
CA VAL A 45 -1.51 -10.17 2.07
C VAL A 45 -0.48 -9.05 2.07
N LEU A 46 0.33 -8.93 1.02
CA LEU A 46 1.33 -7.87 0.87
C LEU A 46 0.67 -6.48 0.93
N SER A 47 -0.41 -6.28 0.16
CA SER A 47 -1.11 -4.99 0.10
C SER A 47 -1.77 -4.64 1.44
N SER A 48 -2.34 -5.63 2.13
CA SER A 48 -2.93 -5.44 3.46
C SER A 48 -1.89 -5.05 4.50
N VAL A 49 -0.74 -5.73 4.54
CA VAL A 49 0.36 -5.39 5.46
C VAL A 49 0.92 -4.01 5.14
N LEU A 50 1.19 -3.72 3.87
CA LEU A 50 1.68 -2.42 3.43
C LEU A 50 0.70 -1.30 3.79
N GLY A 51 -0.59 -1.49 3.53
CA GLY A 51 -1.64 -0.54 3.88
C GLY A 51 -1.69 -0.28 5.39
N ALA A 52 -1.66 -1.33 6.21
CA ALA A 52 -1.63 -1.20 7.66
C ALA A 52 -0.40 -0.42 8.15
N VAL A 53 0.80 -0.73 7.61
CA VAL A 53 2.04 -0.02 7.95
C VAL A 53 1.96 1.46 7.56
N LEU A 54 1.50 1.77 6.34
CA LEU A 54 1.35 3.15 5.88
C LEU A 54 0.35 3.93 6.73
N LEU A 55 -0.76 3.31 7.14
CA LEU A 55 -1.72 3.92 8.07
C LEU A 55 -1.07 4.21 9.41
N VAL A 56 -0.37 3.25 10.02
CA VAL A 56 0.34 3.47 11.29
C VAL A 56 1.34 4.62 11.16
N ILE A 57 2.15 4.68 10.10
CA ILE A 57 3.10 5.77 9.85
C ILE A 57 2.37 7.11 9.63
N TYR A 58 1.21 7.07 8.98
CA TYR A 58 0.40 8.25 8.74
C TYR A 58 -0.10 8.86 10.04
N PHE A 59 -0.69 8.03 10.91
CA PHE A 59 -1.30 8.42 12.18
C PHE A 59 -0.30 8.59 13.34
N LYS A 60 0.95 8.09 13.23
CA LYS A 60 1.97 8.21 14.29
C LYS A 60 2.26 9.65 14.76
N GLY A 61 1.98 10.65 13.92
CA GLY A 61 2.15 12.08 14.25
C GLY A 61 0.96 12.74 14.95
N ILE A 62 -0.13 12.01 15.19
CA ILE A 62 -1.38 12.52 15.78
C ILE A 62 -1.33 12.23 17.29
N THR A 63 -1.04 13.26 18.09
CA THR A 63 -0.72 13.10 19.52
C THR A 63 -1.72 13.74 20.48
N ARG A 64 -2.69 14.55 20.02
CA ARG A 64 -3.53 15.33 20.96
C ARG A 64 -5.03 15.40 20.64
N ASN A 65 -5.46 15.49 19.38
CA ASN A 65 -6.88 15.68 19.07
C ASN A 65 -7.43 14.63 18.09
N TYR A 66 -7.55 13.36 18.51
CA TYR A 66 -7.96 12.24 17.66
C TYR A 66 -9.21 12.49 16.77
N PRO A 67 -10.34 13.05 17.24
CA PRO A 67 -11.51 13.25 16.38
C PRO A 67 -11.37 14.43 15.41
N ILE A 68 -10.69 15.51 15.81
CA ILE A 68 -10.53 16.72 14.99
C ILE A 68 -9.39 16.52 13.99
N GLU A 69 -8.29 15.91 14.42
CA GLU A 69 -7.21 15.52 13.52
C GLU A 69 -7.70 14.42 12.57
N GLY A 70 -8.50 13.44 12.97
CA GLY A 70 -9.04 12.43 12.05
C GLY A 70 -9.94 12.96 10.92
N ILE A 71 -10.69 14.05 11.15
CA ILE A 71 -11.59 14.68 10.15
C ILE A 71 -10.86 15.76 9.32
N THR A 72 -9.82 16.38 9.87
CA THR A 72 -9.09 17.51 9.24
C THR A 72 -7.72 17.09 8.66
N VAL A 73 -7.40 15.79 8.69
CA VAL A 73 -6.18 15.19 8.14
C VAL A 73 -6.47 14.57 6.78
#